data_AF-A0A081CPH4-F1
#
_entry.id   AF-A0A081CPH4-F1
#
_cell.length_a   1.000
_cell.length_b   1.000
_cell.length_c   1.000
_cell.angle_alpha   90.00
_cell.angle_beta   90.00
_cell.angle_gamma   90.00
#
_symmetry.space_group_name_H-M   'P 1'
#
loop_
_entity.id
_entity.type
_entity.pdbx_description
1 polymer ?
#
loop_
_entity_poly.entity_id
_entity_poly.type
_entity_poly.pdbx_seq_one_letter_code
_entity_poly.pdbx_strand_id
1 'polypeptide(L)'
;AISSIVYGRAVPILDGNVARVLSRQLGLYANPKAKATTDVLWEAARVVVEKAQEVKQGGATPGQWNQALMELGSTLCTPLKPACNECPIRASCRAHAEATLPASKGGVEDIEDLCKLCEPFPNDLKPEPAAKSEPKGGKKMRQATLSFGTSSSTEAKETARVSGDEAVHAHVCKFPMKLSKKTIRTESCLVCIVRRPAGEYLLEQRPASGLLASMWQFPSLTLSTTEAGSTATPPTPPTRAQIDEFATSLLGCKAAAQAHQRIGTIEHVFSHLHLTMHVHCVELAKDVDLPAAKRKKEEAKARNFGSSLGDTATRKWADAAAVEAETMGTGMRNCWIAYQQQATTPARAKTKPAKRKT
;
A
#
# COMPACT_ATOMS: atom_id res chain seq x y z
N ALA A 1 -16.05 17.55 -6.87
CA ALA A 1 -15.20 17.63 -8.08
C ALA A 1 -16.01 17.90 -9.34
N ILE A 2 -16.73 16.91 -9.89
CA ILE A 2 -17.46 17.06 -11.17
C ILE A 2 -18.45 18.25 -11.13
N SER A 3 -19.26 18.34 -10.07
CA SER A 3 -20.24 19.41 -9.88
C SER A 3 -19.64 20.82 -9.87
N SER A 4 -18.45 21.00 -9.29
CA SER A 4 -17.81 22.31 -9.19
C SER A 4 -16.99 22.66 -10.43
N ILE A 5 -16.31 21.67 -11.03
CA ILE A 5 -15.46 21.87 -12.19
C ILE A 5 -16.28 22.05 -13.47
N VAL A 6 -17.24 21.16 -13.73
CA VAL A 6 -18.00 21.14 -14.99
C VAL A 6 -19.19 22.08 -14.92
N TYR A 7 -19.91 22.06 -13.79
CA TYR A 7 -21.18 22.78 -13.65
C TYR A 7 -21.07 24.08 -12.84
N GLY A 8 -19.86 24.47 -12.42
CA GLY A 8 -19.62 25.71 -11.67
C GLY A 8 -20.31 25.78 -10.30
N ARG A 9 -20.81 24.66 -9.77
CA ARG A 9 -21.52 24.66 -8.48
C ARG A 9 -20.54 24.80 -7.32
N ALA A 10 -20.91 25.54 -6.28
CA ALA A 10 -20.12 25.65 -5.06
C ALA A 10 -20.18 24.39 -4.20
N VAL A 11 -19.58 23.31 -4.70
CA VAL A 11 -19.45 22.03 -3.99
C VAL A 11 -17.98 21.82 -3.65
N PRO A 12 -17.63 21.63 -2.37
CA PRO A 12 -16.24 21.41 -1.96
C PRO A 12 -15.69 20.08 -2.47
N ILE A 13 -14.36 19.95 -2.42
CA ILE A 13 -13.66 18.68 -2.59
C ILE A 13 -12.74 18.46 -1.40
N LEU A 14 -12.64 17.21 -0.93
CA LEU A 14 -11.70 16.80 0.08
C LEU A 14 -11.07 15.46 -0.34
N ASP A 15 -9.90 15.54 -0.96
CA ASP A 15 -9.04 14.39 -1.23
C ASP A 15 -7.86 14.36 -0.25
N GLY A 16 -6.93 13.40 -0.39
CA GLY A 16 -5.75 13.31 0.49
C GLY A 16 -4.80 14.51 0.40
N ASN A 17 -4.81 15.24 -0.73
CA ASN A 17 -3.98 16.43 -0.95
C ASN A 17 -4.59 17.65 -0.27
N VAL A 18 -5.87 17.90 -0.54
CA VAL A 18 -6.66 18.98 0.04
C VAL A 18 -6.77 18.81 1.56
N ALA A 19 -7.03 17.60 2.05
CA ALA A 19 -7.06 17.33 3.49
C ALA A 19 -5.74 17.72 4.16
N ARG A 20 -4.59 17.38 3.56
CA ARG A 20 -3.27 17.77 4.08
C ARG A 20 -3.06 19.28 4.06
N VAL A 21 -3.43 19.96 2.97
CA VAL A 21 -3.32 21.42 2.87
C VAL A 21 -4.16 22.08 3.96
N LEU A 22 -5.43 21.70 4.08
CA LEU A 22 -6.35 22.26 5.07
C LEU A 22 -5.92 21.94 6.51
N SER A 23 -5.44 20.72 6.79
CA SER A 23 -4.89 20.39 8.11
C SER A 23 -3.72 21.28 8.49
N ARG A 24 -2.81 21.60 7.56
CA ARG A 24 -1.68 22.52 7.79
C ARG A 24 -2.16 23.97 7.91
N GLN A 25 -3.10 24.37 7.07
CA GLN A 25 -3.67 25.70 7.05
C GLN A 25 -4.34 26.07 8.38
N LEU A 26 -5.09 25.11 8.95
CA LEU A 26 -5.83 25.26 10.21
C LEU A 26 -4.98 24.93 11.45
N GLY A 27 -3.79 24.34 11.28
CA GLY A 27 -3.01 23.78 12.39
C GLY A 27 -3.77 22.67 13.12
N LEU A 28 -4.48 21.82 12.38
CA LEU A 28 -5.34 20.75 12.91
C LEU A 28 -4.53 19.46 13.09
N TYR A 29 -3.98 19.24 14.29
CA TYR A 29 -3.30 18.00 14.66
C TYR A 29 -4.30 17.01 15.26
N ALA A 30 -5.01 16.28 14.40
CA ALA A 30 -6.06 15.35 14.80
C ALA A 30 -6.00 14.07 13.94
N ASN A 31 -6.60 12.99 14.43
CA ASN A 31 -6.72 11.73 13.69
C ASN A 31 -7.45 11.95 12.35
N PRO A 32 -6.79 11.79 11.19
CA PRO A 32 -7.37 12.08 9.88
C PRO A 32 -8.44 11.07 9.44
N LYS A 33 -8.58 9.93 10.14
CA LYS A 33 -9.63 8.93 9.88
C LYS A 33 -10.87 9.11 10.75
N ALA A 34 -10.80 9.97 11.77
CA ALA A 34 -11.96 10.24 12.61
C ALA A 34 -13.01 11.04 11.81
N LYS A 35 -14.28 10.68 11.97
CA LYS A 35 -15.39 11.36 11.30
C LYS A 35 -15.43 12.84 11.67
N ALA A 36 -15.24 13.18 12.95
CA ALA A 36 -15.25 14.56 13.42
C ALA A 36 -14.18 15.43 12.74
N THR A 37 -12.93 14.93 12.61
CA THR A 37 -11.86 15.61 11.88
C THR A 37 -12.23 15.80 10.40
N THR A 38 -12.79 14.77 9.79
CA THR A 38 -13.20 14.81 8.37
C THR A 38 -14.33 15.81 8.15
N ASP A 39 -15.30 15.89 9.06
CA ASP A 39 -16.42 16.83 9.00
C ASP A 39 -15.91 18.29 9.09
N VAL A 40 -14.95 18.59 9.98
CA VAL A 40 -14.32 19.92 10.07
C VAL A 40 -13.59 20.29 8.78
N LEU A 41 -12.85 19.35 8.18
CA LEU A 41 -12.16 19.60 6.93
C LEU A 41 -13.12 19.81 5.75
N TRP A 42 -14.22 19.07 5.70
CA TRP A 42 -15.29 19.29 4.72
C TRP A 42 -15.93 20.67 4.88
N GLU A 43 -16.17 21.08 6.12
CA GLU A 43 -16.75 22.39 6.43
C GLU A 43 -15.78 23.53 6.06
N ALA A 44 -14.49 23.40 6.38
CA ALA A 44 -13.48 24.34 5.95
C ALA A 44 -13.42 24.46 4.41
N ALA A 45 -13.48 23.33 3.70
CA ALA A 45 -13.51 23.32 2.25
C ALA A 45 -14.80 23.98 1.70
N ARG A 46 -15.95 23.76 2.34
CA ARG A 46 -17.23 24.38 1.98
C ARG A 46 -17.15 25.89 2.06
N VAL A 47 -16.66 26.43 3.18
CA VAL A 47 -16.51 27.87 3.40
C VAL A 47 -15.61 28.52 2.34
N VAL A 48 -14.49 27.88 1.99
CA VAL A 48 -13.58 28.38 0.94
C VAL A 48 -14.29 28.49 -0.41
N VAL A 49 -15.07 27.47 -0.79
CA VAL A 49 -15.73 27.42 -2.10
C VAL A 49 -16.95 28.35 -2.17
N GLU A 50 -17.67 28.54 -1.07
CA GLU A 50 -18.75 29.54 -1.00
C GLU A 50 -18.21 30.96 -1.11
N LYS A 51 -17.11 31.25 -0.41
CA LYS A 51 -16.43 32.55 -0.51
C LYS A 51 -15.87 32.79 -1.91
N ALA A 52 -15.34 31.75 -2.55
CA ALA A 52 -14.91 31.82 -3.95
C ALA A 52 -16.05 32.22 -4.91
N GLN A 53 -17.27 31.74 -4.66
CA GLN A 53 -18.43 32.10 -5.48
C GLN A 53 -18.85 33.58 -5.31
N GLU A 54 -18.64 34.15 -4.12
CA GLU A 54 -18.99 35.55 -3.82
C GLU A 54 -18.05 36.57 -4.49
N VAL A 55 -16.79 36.19 -4.74
CA VAL A 55 -15.78 37.08 -5.36
C VAL A 55 -16.04 37.21 -6.87
N LYS A 56 -16.88 38.18 -7.26
CA LYS A 56 -17.33 38.40 -8.66
C LYS A 56 -16.34 39.15 -9.57
N GLN A 57 -15.31 39.82 -9.05
CA GLN A 57 -14.37 40.60 -9.86
C GLN A 57 -13.12 39.79 -10.20
N GLY A 58 -13.04 39.29 -11.45
CA GLY A 58 -11.91 38.46 -11.93
C GLY A 58 -11.74 37.11 -11.22
N GLY A 59 -12.71 36.72 -10.38
CA GLY A 59 -12.57 35.69 -9.36
C GLY A 59 -12.72 34.28 -9.90
N ALA A 60 -11.76 33.43 -9.54
CA ALA A 60 -11.74 32.02 -9.90
C ALA A 60 -13.07 31.33 -9.51
N THR A 61 -13.64 30.58 -10.44
CA THR A 61 -14.83 29.77 -10.21
C THR A 61 -14.62 28.75 -9.08
N PRO A 62 -15.68 28.27 -8.42
CA PRO A 62 -15.62 27.13 -7.48
C PRO A 62 -14.80 25.93 -7.99
N GLY A 63 -14.87 25.66 -9.30
CA GLY A 63 -14.08 24.62 -9.95
C GLY A 63 -12.58 24.91 -9.94
N GLN A 64 -12.18 26.13 -10.32
CA GLN A 64 -10.79 26.56 -10.34
C GLN A 64 -10.18 26.58 -8.94
N TRP A 65 -10.92 26.99 -7.91
CA TRP A 65 -10.44 26.92 -6.52
C TRP A 65 -10.19 25.49 -6.06
N ASN A 66 -11.13 24.59 -6.33
CA ASN A 66 -10.95 23.17 -6.01
C ASN A 66 -9.73 22.58 -6.73
N GLN A 67 -9.53 22.92 -8.01
CA GLN A 67 -8.35 22.50 -8.78
C GLN A 67 -7.06 23.08 -8.21
N ALA A 68 -7.03 24.39 -7.93
CA ALA A 68 -5.87 25.05 -7.35
C ALA A 68 -5.48 24.44 -6.00
N LEU A 69 -6.47 24.06 -5.17
CA LEU A 69 -6.21 23.44 -3.87
C LEU A 69 -5.65 22.01 -3.99
N MET A 70 -6.16 21.22 -4.95
CA MET A 70 -5.59 19.91 -5.28
C MET A 70 -4.15 20.04 -5.81
N GLU A 71 -3.94 20.96 -6.75
CA GLU A 71 -2.64 21.24 -7.38
C GLU A 71 -1.63 21.67 -6.33
N LEU A 72 -1.99 22.65 -5.49
CA LEU A 72 -1.15 23.14 -4.38
C LEU A 72 -0.72 22.01 -3.46
N GLY A 73 -1.62 21.09 -3.13
CA GLY A 73 -1.30 19.92 -2.32
C GLY A 73 -0.32 18.98 -3.03
N SER A 74 -0.46 18.81 -4.33
CA SER A 74 0.38 17.89 -5.13
C SER A 74 1.79 18.43 -5.40
N THR A 75 1.96 19.73 -5.66
CA THR A 75 3.22 20.32 -6.14
C THR A 75 4.02 21.01 -5.04
N LEU A 76 3.38 21.86 -4.23
CA LEU A 76 4.08 22.67 -3.22
C LEU A 76 3.93 22.08 -1.82
N CYS A 77 2.70 21.86 -1.36
CA CYS A 77 2.39 21.40 -0.01
C CYS A 77 2.47 19.86 0.09
N THR A 78 3.62 19.29 -0.29
CA THR A 78 3.83 17.84 -0.36
C THR A 78 3.94 17.17 1.02
N PRO A 79 3.76 15.84 1.13
CA PRO A 79 3.80 15.14 2.42
C PRO A 79 5.16 15.18 3.14
N LEU A 80 6.26 15.11 2.38
CA LEU A 80 7.60 14.95 2.94
C LEU A 80 8.45 16.21 2.86
N LYS A 81 8.30 17.01 1.79
CA LYS A 81 9.11 18.21 1.51
C LYS A 81 8.26 19.37 1.00
N PRO A 82 7.47 20.04 1.87
CA PRO A 82 6.68 21.18 1.44
C PRO A 82 7.54 22.40 1.09
N ALA A 83 7.30 23.00 -0.07
CA ALA A 83 7.94 24.23 -0.53
C ALA A 83 7.24 25.47 0.09
N CYS A 84 7.34 25.63 1.41
CA CYS A 84 6.63 26.69 2.15
C CYS A 84 7.02 28.11 1.69
N ASN A 85 8.26 28.31 1.25
CA ASN A 85 8.75 29.61 0.79
C ASN A 85 8.08 30.09 -0.51
N GLU A 86 7.66 29.16 -1.37
CA GLU A 86 6.97 29.42 -2.64
C GLU A 86 5.45 29.30 -2.51
N CYS A 87 4.94 28.95 -1.33
CA CYS A 87 3.51 28.70 -1.13
C CYS A 87 2.70 30.02 -1.18
N PRO A 88 1.71 30.14 -2.09
CA PRO A 88 0.94 31.37 -2.25
C PRO A 88 0.05 31.70 -1.05
N ILE A 89 -0.31 30.69 -0.25
CA ILE A 89 -1.13 30.83 0.97
C ILE A 89 -0.31 30.73 2.26
N ARG A 90 1.01 30.91 2.17
CA ARG A 90 1.93 30.86 3.32
C ARG A 90 1.50 31.80 4.45
N ALA A 91 1.07 33.02 4.11
CA ALA A 91 0.77 34.07 5.07
C ALA A 91 -0.36 33.72 6.05
N SER A 92 -1.35 32.93 5.59
CA SER A 92 -2.47 32.50 6.43
C SER A 92 -2.23 31.14 7.08
N CYS A 93 -1.15 30.43 6.74
CA CYS A 93 -0.93 29.04 7.15
C CYS A 93 -0.51 28.96 8.62
N ARG A 94 -1.40 28.42 9.47
CA ARG A 94 -1.16 28.34 10.91
C ARG A 94 0.03 27.45 11.27
N ALA A 95 0.17 26.27 10.63
CA ALA A 95 1.33 25.40 10.88
C ALA A 95 2.66 26.07 10.52
N HIS A 96 2.71 26.91 9.48
CA HIS A 96 3.92 27.67 9.17
C HIS A 96 4.17 28.78 10.20
N ALA A 97 3.13 29.51 10.58
CA ALA A 97 3.22 30.59 11.57
C ALA A 97 3.72 30.07 12.94
N GLU A 98 3.15 28.98 13.43
CA GLU A 98 3.57 28.33 14.68
C GLU A 98 5.04 27.94 14.67
N ALA A 99 5.56 27.46 13.53
CA ALA A 99 6.95 27.06 13.42
C ALA A 99 7.94 28.23 13.38
N THR A 100 7.46 29.43 13.05
CA THR A 100 8.28 30.64 12.96
C THR A 100 8.32 31.40 14.30
N LEU A 101 7.35 31.15 15.18
CA LEU A 101 7.28 31.80 16.50
C LEU A 101 8.29 31.16 17.47
N PRO A 102 9.03 31.97 18.25
CA PRO A 102 9.86 31.43 19.32
C PRO A 102 8.97 30.78 20.38
N ALA A 103 9.35 29.60 20.89
CA ALA A 103 8.62 28.91 21.95
C ALA A 103 8.50 29.80 23.19
N SER A 104 7.38 30.51 23.34
CA SER A 104 7.14 31.33 24.52
C SER A 104 6.81 30.40 25.69
N LYS A 105 7.72 30.30 26.66
CA LYS A 105 7.41 29.78 27.99
C LYS A 105 6.55 30.80 28.75
N GLY A 106 5.32 31.00 28.29
CA GLY A 106 4.32 31.80 28.97
C GLY A 106 3.14 30.91 29.29
N GLY A 107 2.75 30.83 30.56
CA GLY A 107 1.52 30.18 30.99
C GLY A 107 0.31 30.91 30.41
N VAL A 108 -0.05 30.53 29.20
CA VAL A 108 -1.36 30.77 28.60
C VAL A 108 -2.19 29.55 28.99
N GLU A 109 -3.45 29.74 29.40
CA GLU A 109 -4.39 28.62 29.56
C GLU A 109 -4.29 27.73 28.32
N ASP A 110 -4.16 26.41 28.54
CA ASP A 110 -3.82 25.50 27.47
C ASP A 110 -4.97 25.48 26.45
N ILE A 111 -4.74 26.04 25.26
CA ILE A 111 -5.73 26.03 24.18
C ILE A 111 -6.08 24.59 23.76
N GLU A 112 -5.24 23.61 24.13
CA GLU A 112 -5.48 22.18 24.01
C GLU A 112 -6.68 21.70 24.87
N ASP A 113 -7.07 22.43 25.93
CA ASP A 113 -8.29 22.15 26.72
C ASP A 113 -9.59 22.64 26.04
N LEU A 114 -9.49 23.49 25.01
CA LEU A 114 -10.65 24.03 24.28
C LEU A 114 -10.98 23.21 23.02
N CYS A 115 -9.97 22.65 22.36
CA CYS A 115 -10.15 21.88 21.14
C CYS A 115 -10.29 20.38 21.43
N LYS A 116 -11.53 19.89 21.53
CA LYS A 116 -11.84 18.45 21.74
C LYS A 116 -11.43 17.52 20.58
N LEU A 117 -10.83 18.06 19.52
CA LEU A 117 -10.45 17.33 18.32
C LEU A 117 -8.93 17.17 18.17
N CYS A 118 -8.15 18.14 18.63
CA CYS A 118 -6.70 18.08 18.54
C CYS A 118 -6.13 17.15 19.60
N GLU A 119 -5.09 16.43 19.25
CA GLU A 119 -4.27 15.67 20.21
C GLU A 119 -3.02 16.49 20.58
N PRO A 120 -2.43 16.29 21.76
CA PRO A 120 -1.16 16.93 22.12
C PRO A 120 -0.02 16.41 21.23
N PHE A 121 0.99 17.22 20.96
CA PHE A 121 2.15 16.73 20.22
C PHE A 121 2.96 15.73 21.08
N PRO A 122 3.53 14.66 20.47
CA PRO A 122 4.32 13.68 21.20
C PRO A 122 5.54 14.23 21.97
N ASN A 123 6.02 15.43 21.63
CA ASN A 123 7.17 16.06 22.28
C ASN A 123 6.82 16.94 23.49
N ASP A 124 5.53 17.19 23.75
CA ASP A 124 5.07 17.99 24.90
C ASP A 124 4.73 17.12 26.13
N LEU A 125 4.81 15.80 25.97
CA LEU A 125 4.82 14.85 27.08
C LEU A 125 6.17 14.96 27.82
N LYS A 126 6.13 15.52 29.04
CA LYS A 126 7.23 15.43 30.01
C LYS A 126 7.77 13.99 30.04
N PRO A 127 9.10 13.77 30.12
CA PRO A 127 9.64 12.42 30.19
C PRO A 127 9.09 11.73 31.45
N GLU A 128 8.26 10.71 31.23
CA GLU A 128 7.95 9.70 32.24
C GLU A 128 9.27 9.17 32.82
N PRO A 129 9.39 8.99 34.15
CA PRO A 129 10.60 8.46 34.74
C PRO A 129 10.85 7.05 34.22
N ALA A 130 11.98 6.87 33.55
CA ALA A 130 12.41 5.62 32.96
C ALA A 130 12.20 4.44 33.92
N ALA A 131 11.28 3.55 33.57
CA ALA A 131 11.20 2.22 34.14
C ALA A 131 12.53 1.50 33.89
N LYS A 132 13.26 1.28 34.98
CA LYS A 132 14.52 0.52 35.02
C LYS A 132 14.30 -0.85 34.39
N SER A 133 14.94 -1.11 33.27
CA SER A 133 15.25 -2.46 32.81
C SER A 133 16.76 -2.59 32.67
N GLU A 134 17.31 -3.49 33.47
CA GLU A 134 18.73 -3.79 33.59
C GLU A 134 19.30 -4.40 32.30
N PRO A 135 20.47 -3.96 31.81
CA PRO A 135 21.25 -4.75 30.86
C PRO A 135 22.23 -5.65 31.61
N LYS A 136 22.02 -6.95 31.49
CA LYS A 136 22.97 -7.99 31.90
C LYS A 136 24.25 -7.92 31.06
N GLY A 137 25.35 -7.61 31.75
CA GLY A 137 26.67 -8.23 31.68
C GLY A 137 27.26 -8.62 30.31
N GLY A 138 28.28 -7.86 29.89
CA GLY A 138 29.23 -8.28 28.87
C GLY A 138 30.51 -7.44 28.91
N LYS A 139 31.48 -7.84 29.76
CA LYS A 139 32.80 -7.23 29.89
C LYS A 139 33.54 -7.20 28.54
N LYS A 140 34.22 -6.08 28.23
CA LYS A 140 35.64 -6.06 27.81
C LYS A 140 36.20 -4.63 27.85
N MET A 141 37.46 -4.57 28.25
CA MET A 141 38.24 -3.44 28.73
C MET A 141 39.36 -3.11 27.72
N ARG A 142 39.85 -1.87 27.78
CA ARG A 142 41.12 -1.31 27.23
C ARG A 142 41.03 -0.82 25.78
N GLN A 143 41.69 0.27 25.37
CA GLN A 143 42.75 1.06 25.99
C GLN A 143 42.74 2.47 25.38
N ALA A 144 43.08 3.47 26.18
CA ALA A 144 43.33 4.84 25.73
C ALA A 144 44.60 4.91 24.86
N THR A 145 44.50 5.59 23.72
CA THR A 145 45.66 6.14 23.01
C THR A 145 45.46 7.64 22.94
N LEU A 146 46.22 8.32 23.80
CA LEU A 146 46.43 9.76 23.80
C LEU A 146 47.21 10.13 22.53
N SER A 147 46.76 11.13 21.79
CA SER A 147 47.57 11.79 20.77
C SER A 147 47.44 13.29 20.95
N PHE A 148 48.54 13.86 21.43
CA PHE A 148 48.81 15.25 21.66
C PHE A 148 49.35 15.83 20.34
N GLY A 149 48.67 16.82 19.77
CA GLY A 149 49.10 17.51 18.55
C GLY A 149 48.62 18.95 18.61
N THR A 150 49.53 19.88 18.87
CA THR A 150 49.30 21.30 19.00
C THR A 150 49.45 22.02 17.66
N SER A 151 48.67 23.09 17.53
CA SER A 151 48.95 24.37 16.86
C SER A 151 48.07 24.76 15.66
N SER A 152 47.32 25.84 15.92
CA SER A 152 47.31 27.09 15.16
C SER A 152 46.39 27.22 13.93
N SER A 153 45.23 27.81 14.22
CA SER A 153 44.62 28.99 13.57
C SER A 153 44.39 28.97 12.05
N THR A 154 43.12 28.83 11.67
CA THR A 154 42.27 29.89 11.08
C THR A 154 40.96 29.27 10.62
N GLU A 155 40.03 29.04 11.55
CA GLU A 155 38.65 28.71 11.18
C GLU A 155 37.77 29.91 11.46
N ALA A 156 37.26 30.46 10.34
CA ALA A 156 36.14 31.38 10.33
C ALA A 156 35.03 30.81 11.20
N LYS A 157 34.55 31.64 12.11
CA LYS A 157 33.41 31.36 12.99
C LYS A 157 32.14 31.35 12.16
N GLU A 158 31.95 30.31 11.37
CA GLU A 158 30.66 29.95 10.80
C GLU A 158 29.90 29.22 11.91
N THR A 159 29.23 30.00 12.77
CA THR A 159 28.20 29.45 13.65
C THR A 159 27.15 28.82 12.75
N ALA A 160 27.12 27.49 12.69
CA ALA A 160 26.08 26.71 12.06
C ALA A 160 24.72 27.08 12.67
N ARG A 161 24.06 28.07 12.06
CA ARG A 161 22.61 28.23 12.15
C ARG A 161 22.05 26.95 11.56
N VAL A 162 21.51 26.06 12.38
CA VAL A 162 20.52 25.08 11.89
C VAL A 162 19.49 25.91 11.15
N SER A 163 19.40 25.72 9.84
CA SER A 163 18.63 26.59 8.96
C SER A 163 17.18 26.67 9.47
N GLY A 164 16.66 27.87 9.71
CA GLY A 164 15.30 28.05 10.23
C GLY A 164 14.25 27.33 9.37
N ASP A 165 14.55 27.16 8.08
CA ASP A 165 13.74 26.43 7.11
C ASP A 165 13.57 24.93 7.45
N GLU A 166 14.59 24.27 8.01
CA GLU A 166 14.51 22.85 8.38
C GLU A 166 13.61 22.61 9.60
N ALA A 167 13.62 23.54 10.55
CA ALA A 167 12.72 23.51 11.71
C ALA A 167 11.26 23.76 11.30
N VAL A 168 11.04 24.74 10.41
CA VAL A 168 9.71 25.02 9.83
C VAL A 168 9.19 23.81 9.08
N HIS A 169 10.03 23.20 8.26
CA HIS A 169 9.72 21.99 7.52
C HIS A 169 9.32 20.83 8.45
N ALA A 170 10.11 20.58 9.49
CA ALA A 170 9.85 19.50 10.44
C ALA A 170 8.50 19.69 11.17
N HIS A 171 8.16 20.92 11.56
CA HIS A 171 6.89 21.21 12.23
C HIS A 171 5.69 21.09 11.30
N VAL A 172 5.74 21.66 10.09
CA VAL A 172 4.65 21.57 9.11
C VAL A 172 4.38 20.11 8.70
N CYS A 173 5.43 19.27 8.64
CA CYS A 173 5.32 17.84 8.34
C CYS A 173 4.73 16.98 9.47
N LYS A 174 4.45 17.55 10.66
CA LYS A 174 3.65 16.90 11.71
C LYS A 174 2.17 16.81 11.32
N PHE A 175 1.71 17.69 10.43
CA PHE A 175 0.32 17.74 9.98
C PHE A 175 0.16 17.13 8.57
N PRO A 176 -0.91 16.34 8.33
CA PRO A 176 -1.85 15.79 9.32
C PRO A 176 -1.19 14.73 10.21
N MET A 177 -1.83 14.42 11.34
CA MET A 177 -1.34 13.42 12.28
C MET A 177 -1.08 12.08 11.58
N LYS A 178 0.12 11.54 11.76
CA LYS A 178 0.52 10.24 11.20
C LYS A 178 -0.01 9.12 12.08
N LEU A 179 -0.97 8.37 11.55
CA LEU A 179 -1.44 7.15 12.19
C LEU A 179 -0.41 6.03 12.02
N SER A 180 -0.21 5.25 13.08
CA SER A 180 0.55 4.00 12.98
C SER A 180 -0.09 3.10 11.92
N LYS A 181 0.76 2.51 11.06
CA LYS A 181 0.30 1.59 10.02
C LYS A 181 -0.23 0.34 10.72
N LYS A 182 -1.51 0.02 10.52
CA LYS A 182 -2.09 -1.25 10.98
C LYS A 182 -1.33 -2.41 10.34
N THR A 183 -1.04 -3.45 11.11
CA THR A 183 -0.46 -4.69 10.59
C THR A 183 -1.38 -5.25 9.50
N ILE A 184 -0.81 -5.52 8.32
CA ILE A 184 -1.56 -6.00 7.15
C ILE A 184 -1.60 -7.53 7.21
N ARG A 185 -2.72 -8.14 6.83
CA ARG A 185 -2.86 -9.60 6.75
C ARG A 185 -1.95 -10.14 5.65
N THR A 186 -1.41 -11.34 5.83
CA THR A 186 -0.60 -12.01 4.82
C THR A 186 -1.25 -13.34 4.45
N GLU A 187 -1.47 -13.60 3.17
CA GLU A 187 -2.01 -14.85 2.66
C GLU A 187 -1.02 -15.46 1.67
N SER A 188 -0.85 -16.78 1.72
CA SER A 188 -0.16 -17.54 0.69
C SER A 188 -1.17 -18.38 -0.08
N CYS A 189 -1.13 -18.32 -1.40
CA CYS A 189 -1.97 -19.11 -2.28
C CYS A 189 -1.17 -19.85 -3.36
N LEU A 190 -1.61 -21.05 -3.70
CA LEU A 190 -1.21 -21.78 -4.90
C LEU A 190 -2.01 -21.24 -6.09
N VAL A 191 -1.34 -20.99 -7.22
CA VAL A 191 -1.97 -20.73 -8.51
C VAL A 191 -1.56 -21.81 -9.50
N CYS A 192 -2.56 -22.42 -10.13
CA CYS A 192 -2.38 -23.51 -11.06
C CYS A 192 -2.80 -23.10 -12.47
N ILE A 193 -1.83 -23.00 -13.38
CA ILE A 193 -2.05 -22.82 -14.81
C ILE A 193 -2.19 -24.22 -15.42
N VAL A 194 -3.43 -24.61 -15.74
CA VAL A 194 -3.70 -25.91 -16.36
C VAL A 194 -3.78 -25.73 -17.87
N ARG A 195 -2.94 -26.46 -18.61
CA ARG A 195 -2.87 -26.42 -20.07
C ARG A 195 -3.28 -27.76 -20.68
N ARG A 196 -4.16 -27.71 -21.68
CA ARG A 196 -4.52 -28.85 -22.54
C ARG A 196 -3.51 -29.06 -23.67
N PRO A 197 -3.35 -30.30 -24.20
CA PRO A 197 -2.62 -30.56 -25.43
C PRO A 197 -3.08 -29.67 -26.61
N ALA A 198 -4.38 -29.35 -26.68
CA ALA A 198 -4.95 -28.46 -27.68
C ALA A 198 -4.47 -26.99 -27.61
N GLY A 199 -3.73 -26.60 -26.55
CA GLY A 199 -3.22 -25.23 -26.38
C GLY A 199 -4.17 -24.30 -25.62
N GLU A 200 -5.23 -24.84 -25.01
CA GLU A 200 -6.17 -24.09 -24.18
C GLU A 200 -5.77 -24.09 -22.70
N TYR A 201 -6.18 -23.03 -21.99
CA TYR A 201 -5.91 -22.77 -20.58
C TYR A 201 -7.21 -22.74 -19.77
N LEU A 202 -7.17 -23.29 -18.56
CA LEU A 202 -8.32 -23.29 -17.66
C LEU A 202 -8.42 -21.95 -16.92
N LEU A 203 -9.56 -21.27 -17.08
CA LEU A 203 -9.92 -20.07 -16.34
C LEU A 203 -11.13 -20.31 -15.45
N GLU A 204 -11.15 -19.61 -14.32
CA GLU A 204 -12.24 -19.61 -13.35
C GLU A 204 -12.71 -18.19 -13.07
N GLN A 205 -14.03 -17.98 -13.04
CA GLN A 205 -14.61 -16.69 -12.71
C GLN A 205 -14.87 -16.58 -11.21
N ARG A 206 -14.41 -15.48 -10.60
CA ARG A 206 -14.69 -15.18 -9.18
C ARG A 206 -16.18 -14.87 -8.95
N PRO A 207 -16.70 -15.10 -7.74
CA PRO A 207 -18.06 -14.72 -7.37
C PRO A 207 -18.35 -13.23 -7.62
N ALA A 208 -19.63 -12.89 -7.75
CA ALA A 208 -20.08 -11.51 -8.00
C ALA A 208 -19.89 -10.55 -6.81
N SER A 209 -19.50 -11.06 -5.65
CA SER A 209 -19.20 -10.26 -4.46
C SER A 209 -17.84 -10.65 -3.86
N GLY A 210 -17.20 -9.70 -3.17
CA GLY A 210 -15.90 -9.89 -2.52
C GLY A 210 -14.73 -9.29 -3.31
N LEU A 211 -13.50 -9.68 -2.93
CA LEU A 211 -12.28 -9.19 -3.55
C LEU A 211 -12.21 -9.62 -5.02
N LEU A 212 -11.98 -8.67 -5.93
CA LEU A 212 -11.92 -8.89 -7.39
C LEU A 212 -13.19 -9.57 -7.96
N ALA A 213 -14.36 -9.12 -7.51
CA ALA A 213 -15.65 -9.66 -7.94
C ALA A 213 -15.79 -9.77 -9.47
N SER A 214 -16.34 -10.89 -9.94
CA SER A 214 -16.62 -11.21 -11.35
C SER A 214 -15.43 -11.24 -12.31
N MET A 215 -14.19 -11.05 -11.83
CA MET A 215 -13.00 -11.15 -12.66
C MET A 215 -12.62 -12.62 -12.92
N TRP A 216 -12.02 -12.86 -14.09
CA TRP A 216 -11.43 -14.15 -14.41
C TRP A 216 -10.05 -14.29 -13.73
N GLN A 217 -9.73 -15.50 -13.31
CA GLN A 217 -8.45 -15.86 -12.73
C GLN A 217 -8.06 -17.29 -13.10
N PHE A 218 -6.77 -17.61 -12.93
CA PHE A 218 -6.37 -19.00 -12.91
C PHE A 218 -6.87 -19.66 -11.61
N PRO A 219 -7.20 -20.96 -11.63
CA PRO A 219 -7.56 -21.70 -10.44
C PRO A 219 -6.53 -21.51 -9.32
N SER A 220 -7.00 -21.12 -8.14
CA SER A 220 -6.14 -20.80 -7.00
C SER A 220 -6.70 -21.36 -5.69
N LEU A 221 -5.79 -21.79 -4.82
CA LEU A 221 -6.08 -22.40 -3.53
C LEU A 221 -5.33 -21.65 -2.42
N THR A 222 -6.04 -21.20 -1.38
CA THR A 222 -5.39 -20.61 -0.20
C THR A 222 -4.66 -21.69 0.59
N LEU A 223 -3.35 -21.50 0.85
CA LEU A 223 -2.52 -22.45 1.58
C LEU A 223 -2.38 -22.07 3.07
N SER A 224 -2.15 -20.79 3.34
CA SER A 224 -2.05 -20.27 4.70
C SER A 224 -2.57 -18.85 4.78
N THR A 225 -3.16 -18.52 5.92
CA THR A 225 -3.64 -17.17 6.24
C THR A 225 -3.05 -16.77 7.58
N THR A 226 -2.15 -15.80 7.57
CA THR A 226 -1.63 -15.19 8.79
C THR A 226 -2.46 -13.95 9.09
N GLU A 227 -3.20 -13.99 10.19
CA GLU A 227 -3.93 -12.82 10.67
C GLU A 227 -2.98 -11.73 11.16
N ALA A 228 -3.46 -10.49 11.09
CA ALA A 228 -2.68 -9.31 11.46
C ALA A 228 -2.21 -9.40 12.93
N GLY A 229 -0.89 -9.47 13.14
CA GLY A 229 -0.29 -9.48 14.48
C GLY A 229 0.19 -10.85 14.99
N SER A 230 0.05 -11.92 14.20
CA SER A 230 0.59 -13.23 14.55
C SER A 230 2.02 -13.42 14.00
N THR A 231 2.95 -13.87 14.84
CA THR A 231 4.29 -14.33 14.44
C THR A 231 4.17 -15.72 13.81
N ALA A 232 3.72 -15.78 12.55
CA ALA A 232 3.61 -17.05 11.83
C ALA A 232 4.89 -17.38 11.05
N THR A 233 5.20 -18.67 11.05
CA THR A 233 6.24 -19.36 10.27
C THR A 233 6.19 -18.93 8.79
N PRO A 234 7.34 -18.78 8.10
CA PRO A 234 7.37 -18.37 6.70
C PRO A 234 6.48 -19.26 5.81
N PRO A 235 5.83 -18.69 4.78
CA PRO A 235 4.96 -19.42 3.87
C PRO A 235 5.75 -20.56 3.22
N THR A 236 5.38 -21.79 3.57
CA THR A 236 6.04 -22.99 3.03
C THR A 236 5.53 -23.21 1.60
N PRO A 237 6.42 -23.44 0.63
CA PRO A 237 5.99 -23.71 -0.74
C PRO A 237 5.09 -24.97 -0.80
N PRO A 238 4.07 -24.98 -1.66
CA PRO A 238 3.17 -26.12 -1.76
C PRO A 238 3.92 -27.38 -2.19
N THR A 239 3.55 -28.52 -1.60
CA THR A 239 4.11 -29.83 -1.96
C THR A 239 3.50 -30.33 -3.27
N ARG A 240 4.21 -31.21 -3.98
CA ARG A 240 3.72 -31.82 -5.23
C ARG A 240 2.36 -32.51 -5.05
N ALA A 241 2.19 -33.21 -3.93
CA ALA A 241 0.95 -33.90 -3.59
C ALA A 241 -0.27 -32.96 -3.49
N GLN A 242 -0.11 -31.80 -2.85
CA GLN A 242 -1.19 -30.80 -2.74
C GLN A 242 -1.59 -30.23 -4.11
N ILE A 243 -0.62 -30.07 -5.01
CA ILE A 243 -0.88 -29.58 -6.37
C ILE A 243 -1.64 -30.62 -7.19
N ASP A 244 -1.24 -31.89 -7.10
CA ASP A 244 -1.89 -32.98 -7.81
C ASP A 244 -3.29 -33.26 -7.26
N GLU A 245 -3.48 -33.15 -5.95
CA GLU A 245 -4.80 -33.21 -5.29
C GLU A 245 -5.70 -32.05 -5.77
N PHE A 246 -5.17 -30.83 -5.81
CA PHE A 246 -5.92 -29.67 -6.30
C PHE A 246 -6.28 -29.81 -7.79
N ALA A 247 -5.34 -30.22 -8.65
CA ALA A 247 -5.59 -30.44 -10.06
C ALA A 247 -6.65 -31.54 -10.30
N THR A 248 -6.58 -32.62 -9.51
CA THR A 248 -7.58 -33.70 -9.53
C THR A 248 -8.96 -33.19 -9.10
N SER A 249 -9.02 -32.35 -8.07
CA SER A 249 -10.25 -31.71 -7.60
C SER A 249 -10.88 -30.79 -8.65
N LEU A 250 -10.06 -30.02 -9.38
CA LEU A 250 -10.54 -29.11 -10.43
C LEU A 250 -11.15 -29.83 -11.63
N LEU A 251 -10.55 -30.94 -12.04
CA LEU A 251 -10.90 -31.67 -13.26
C LEU A 251 -11.90 -32.82 -13.02
N GLY A 252 -12.12 -33.23 -11.76
CA GLY A 252 -13.08 -34.29 -11.41
C GLY A 252 -12.64 -35.71 -11.81
N CYS A 253 -11.44 -35.86 -12.36
CA CYS A 253 -10.81 -37.14 -12.68
C CYS A 253 -9.36 -37.12 -12.20
N LYS A 254 -8.77 -38.32 -12.01
CA LYS A 254 -7.30 -38.45 -11.91
C LYS A 254 -6.70 -38.07 -13.26
N ALA A 255 -6.55 -36.77 -13.47
CA ALA A 255 -5.87 -36.25 -14.63
C ALA A 255 -4.43 -36.77 -14.56
N ALA A 256 -4.05 -37.58 -15.55
CA ALA A 256 -2.67 -37.95 -15.74
C ALA A 256 -1.93 -36.68 -16.18
N ALA A 257 -1.45 -35.89 -15.21
CA ALA A 257 -0.58 -34.76 -15.47
C ALA A 257 0.66 -35.32 -16.19
N GLN A 258 0.87 -34.87 -17.43
CA GLN A 258 2.02 -35.29 -18.24
C GLN A 258 3.29 -34.61 -17.74
N ALA A 259 3.19 -33.34 -17.39
CA ALA A 259 4.30 -32.55 -16.89
C ALA A 259 3.83 -31.55 -15.83
N HIS A 260 4.72 -31.28 -14.88
CA HIS A 260 4.56 -30.22 -13.90
C HIS A 260 5.81 -29.37 -13.85
N GLN A 261 5.60 -28.07 -13.93
CA GLN A 261 6.66 -27.08 -13.88
C GLN A 261 6.34 -26.06 -12.80
N ARG A 262 7.32 -25.81 -11.91
CA ARG A 262 7.27 -24.68 -10.98
C ARG A 262 7.78 -23.44 -11.70
N ILE A 263 6.93 -22.42 -11.82
CA ILE A 263 7.29 -21.16 -12.47
C ILE A 263 8.03 -20.27 -11.45
N GLY A 264 7.44 -20.06 -10.28
CA GLY A 264 8.06 -19.21 -9.26
C GLY A 264 7.09 -18.78 -8.17
N THR A 265 7.54 -17.83 -7.35
CA THR A 265 6.71 -17.18 -6.34
C THR A 265 6.60 -15.71 -6.72
N ILE A 266 5.38 -15.18 -6.76
CA ILE A 266 5.07 -13.78 -7.09
C ILE A 266 4.37 -13.16 -5.88
N GLU A 267 4.88 -12.02 -5.42
CA GLU A 267 4.25 -11.25 -4.35
C GLU A 267 3.38 -10.15 -4.94
N HIS A 268 2.17 -10.00 -4.41
CA HIS A 268 1.23 -8.98 -4.82
C HIS A 268 0.63 -8.28 -3.59
N VAL A 269 0.75 -6.96 -3.55
CA VAL A 269 0.35 -6.16 -2.39
C VAL A 269 -0.96 -5.42 -2.70
N PHE A 270 -2.00 -5.77 -1.96
CA PHE A 270 -3.24 -4.99 -1.86
C PHE A 270 -3.15 -4.03 -0.67
N SER A 271 -4.02 -3.02 -0.65
CA SER A 271 -4.07 -2.05 0.47
C SER A 271 -4.34 -2.68 1.85
N HIS A 272 -4.93 -3.88 1.88
CA HIS A 272 -5.36 -4.58 3.09
C HIS A 272 -4.85 -6.02 3.18
N LEU A 273 -4.04 -6.49 2.21
CA LEU A 273 -3.59 -7.86 2.11
C LEU A 273 -2.24 -7.95 1.38
N HIS A 274 -1.26 -8.63 1.96
CA HIS A 274 -0.07 -9.10 1.24
C HIS A 274 -0.33 -10.52 0.77
N LEU A 275 -0.36 -10.72 -0.55
CA LEU A 275 -0.62 -12.02 -1.16
C LEU A 275 0.68 -12.58 -1.75
N THR A 276 1.09 -13.75 -1.30
CA THR A 276 2.20 -14.52 -1.88
C THR A 276 1.64 -15.64 -2.74
N MET A 277 1.90 -15.59 -4.04
CA MET A 277 1.36 -16.51 -5.02
C MET A 277 2.41 -17.49 -5.52
N HIS A 278 2.23 -18.78 -5.27
CA HIS A 278 3.09 -19.83 -5.80
C HIS A 278 2.54 -20.33 -7.13
N VAL A 279 3.22 -20.04 -8.24
CA VAL A 279 2.73 -20.31 -9.60
C VAL A 279 3.28 -21.63 -10.10
N HIS A 280 2.37 -22.52 -10.49
CA HIS A 280 2.68 -23.84 -11.05
C HIS A 280 1.93 -24.05 -12.35
N CYS A 281 2.59 -24.67 -13.33
CA CYS A 281 1.98 -25.11 -14.57
C CYS A 281 1.80 -26.63 -14.56
N VAL A 282 0.60 -27.08 -14.93
CA VAL A 282 0.26 -28.50 -15.07
C VAL A 282 -0.21 -28.73 -16.51
N GLU A 283 0.50 -29.59 -17.23
CA GLU A 283 0.15 -30.00 -18.59
C GLU A 283 -0.59 -31.34 -18.55
N LEU A 284 -1.75 -31.39 -19.20
CA LEU A 284 -2.58 -32.60 -19.24
C LEU A 284 -2.12 -33.55 -20.37
N ALA A 285 -2.12 -34.85 -20.11
CA ALA A 285 -1.80 -35.86 -21.13
C ALA A 285 -2.90 -36.08 -22.17
N LYS A 286 -4.16 -35.75 -21.82
CA LYS A 286 -5.35 -35.89 -22.67
C LYS A 286 -6.28 -34.71 -22.45
N ASP A 287 -7.08 -34.39 -23.46
CA ASP A 287 -8.16 -33.42 -23.30
C ASP A 287 -9.24 -34.01 -22.38
N VAL A 288 -9.53 -33.29 -21.29
CA VAL A 288 -10.50 -33.67 -20.28
C VAL A 288 -11.61 -32.63 -20.27
N ASP A 289 -12.85 -33.05 -20.52
CA ASP A 289 -14.02 -32.18 -20.41
C ASP A 289 -14.27 -31.76 -18.96
N LEU A 290 -14.67 -30.50 -18.78
CA LEU A 290 -14.96 -29.99 -17.44
C LEU A 290 -16.21 -30.67 -16.89
N PRO A 291 -16.21 -31.07 -15.60
CA PRO A 291 -17.43 -31.54 -14.96
C PRO A 291 -18.48 -30.43 -15.02
N ALA A 292 -19.71 -30.79 -15.40
CA ALA A 292 -20.82 -29.83 -15.51
C ALA A 292 -20.97 -29.04 -14.20
N ALA A 293 -20.97 -27.70 -14.31
CA ALA A 293 -21.12 -26.81 -13.16
C ALA A 293 -22.47 -27.08 -12.47
N LYS A 294 -22.44 -27.82 -11.35
CA LYS A 294 -23.63 -27.98 -10.51
C LYS A 294 -23.89 -26.61 -9.87
N ARG A 295 -24.87 -25.85 -10.39
CA ARG A 295 -25.43 -24.67 -9.74
C ARG A 295 -26.03 -25.08 -8.40
N LYS A 296 -25.24 -25.09 -7.32
CA LYS A 296 -25.77 -25.07 -5.95
C LYS A 296 -25.82 -23.62 -5.49
N LYS A 297 -27.02 -23.21 -5.08
CA LYS A 297 -27.41 -21.88 -4.64
C LYS A 297 -27.03 -21.72 -3.16
N GLU A 298 -25.75 -21.69 -2.84
CA GLU A 298 -25.28 -21.35 -1.48
C GLU A 298 -24.15 -20.32 -1.59
N GLU A 299 -24.53 -19.06 -1.40
CA GLU A 299 -23.61 -17.93 -1.27
C GLU A 299 -22.87 -18.03 0.08
N ALA A 300 -21.85 -18.88 0.13
CA ALA A 300 -20.87 -18.80 1.20
C ALA A 300 -20.03 -17.53 0.98
N LYS A 301 -20.08 -16.59 1.92
CA LYS A 301 -19.17 -15.42 1.97
C LYS A 301 -17.72 -15.93 2.12
N ALA A 302 -17.06 -16.20 1.00
CA ALA A 302 -15.66 -16.60 0.99
C ALA A 302 -14.80 -15.40 1.45
N ARG A 303 -14.29 -15.49 2.68
CA ARG A 303 -13.39 -14.48 3.27
C ARG A 303 -11.95 -14.59 2.78
N ASN A 304 -11.59 -15.69 2.09
CA ASN A 304 -10.22 -16.03 1.73
C ASN A 304 -9.95 -15.88 0.22
N PHE A 305 -8.70 -15.68 -0.16
CA PHE A 305 -8.28 -15.59 -1.56
C PHE A 305 -8.17 -16.97 -2.22
N GLY A 306 -9.13 -17.30 -3.09
CA GLY A 306 -9.11 -18.51 -3.90
C GLY A 306 -10.37 -19.34 -3.71
N SER A 307 -10.54 -20.33 -4.58
CA SER A 307 -11.62 -21.31 -4.49
C SER A 307 -11.25 -22.30 -3.38
N SER A 308 -12.20 -22.55 -2.49
CA SER A 308 -12.09 -23.68 -1.57
C SER A 308 -12.11 -25.00 -2.37
N LEU A 309 -11.43 -26.03 -1.85
CA LEU A 309 -11.40 -27.35 -2.46
C LEU A 309 -12.85 -27.86 -2.63
N GLY A 310 -13.37 -27.87 -3.86
CA GLY A 310 -14.77 -28.24 -4.17
C GLY A 310 -15.70 -27.10 -4.60
N ASP A 311 -15.19 -25.88 -4.79
CA ASP A 311 -16.04 -24.75 -5.23
C ASP A 311 -16.64 -24.93 -6.64
N THR A 312 -17.92 -24.59 -6.74
CA THR A 312 -18.76 -24.62 -7.95
C THR A 312 -18.60 -23.32 -8.75
N ALA A 313 -17.36 -22.91 -8.97
CA ALA A 313 -17.05 -21.72 -9.74
C ALA A 313 -17.26 -21.96 -11.25
N THR A 314 -17.70 -20.92 -11.96
CA THR A 314 -17.84 -20.97 -13.42
C THR A 314 -16.47 -21.10 -14.06
N ARG A 315 -16.23 -22.21 -14.77
CA ARG A 315 -14.95 -22.51 -15.43
C ARG A 315 -15.12 -22.54 -16.94
N LYS A 316 -14.09 -22.10 -17.66
CA LYS A 316 -14.02 -22.22 -19.12
C LYS A 316 -12.61 -22.50 -19.58
N TRP A 317 -12.49 -23.09 -20.77
CA TRP A 317 -11.25 -23.16 -21.51
C TRP A 317 -11.12 -21.92 -22.39
N ALA A 318 -9.91 -21.38 -22.46
CA ALA A 318 -9.59 -20.20 -23.26
C ALA A 318 -8.24 -20.40 -23.94
N ASP A 319 -8.13 -20.02 -25.21
CA ASP A 319 -6.83 -19.97 -25.88
C ASP A 319 -5.95 -18.82 -25.31
N ALA A 320 -4.68 -18.77 -25.71
CA ALA A 320 -3.75 -17.76 -25.22
C ALA A 320 -4.21 -16.31 -25.53
N ALA A 321 -4.88 -16.07 -26.66
CA ALA A 321 -5.33 -14.74 -27.06
C ALA A 321 -6.55 -14.30 -26.24
N ALA A 322 -7.48 -15.22 -25.99
CA ALA A 322 -8.64 -15.03 -25.14
C ALA A 322 -8.20 -14.77 -23.69
N VAL A 323 -7.20 -15.49 -23.17
CA VAL A 323 -6.63 -15.21 -21.84
C VAL A 323 -6.19 -13.76 -21.72
N GLU A 324 -5.46 -13.22 -22.70
CA GLU A 324 -5.01 -11.82 -22.68
C GLU A 324 -6.16 -10.80 -22.74
N ALA A 325 -7.19 -11.11 -23.53
CA ALA A 325 -8.37 -10.27 -23.71
C ALA A 325 -9.27 -10.22 -22.47
N GLU A 326 -9.25 -11.24 -21.62
CA GLU A 326 -10.10 -11.29 -20.43
C GLU A 326 -9.71 -10.29 -19.33
N THR A 327 -10.70 -9.89 -18.55
CA THR A 327 -10.50 -9.01 -17.39
C THR A 327 -9.99 -9.83 -16.19
N MET A 328 -8.70 -9.78 -15.94
CA MET A 328 -8.07 -10.41 -14.77
C MET A 328 -7.32 -9.38 -13.91
N GLY A 329 -7.18 -9.68 -12.61
CA GLY A 329 -6.43 -8.86 -11.68
C GLY A 329 -4.94 -8.76 -12.04
N THR A 330 -4.30 -7.66 -11.67
CA THR A 330 -2.87 -7.40 -11.96
C THR A 330 -1.94 -8.50 -11.42
N GLY A 331 -2.24 -9.06 -10.25
CA GLY A 331 -1.52 -10.23 -9.74
C GLY A 331 -1.59 -11.45 -10.67
N MET A 332 -2.77 -11.77 -11.23
CA MET A 332 -2.91 -12.89 -12.18
C MET A 332 -2.24 -12.61 -13.52
N ARG A 333 -2.30 -11.37 -14.03
CA ARG A 333 -1.56 -10.98 -15.26
C ARG A 333 -0.08 -11.22 -15.08
N ASN A 334 0.47 -10.87 -13.92
CA ASN A 334 1.89 -11.10 -13.63
C ASN A 334 2.24 -12.60 -13.62
N CYS A 335 1.35 -13.46 -13.11
CA CYS A 335 1.54 -14.92 -13.20
C CYS A 335 1.56 -15.42 -14.63
N TRP A 336 0.68 -14.88 -15.48
CA TRP A 336 0.61 -15.22 -16.90
C TRP A 336 1.87 -14.79 -17.66
N ILE A 337 2.32 -13.55 -17.45
CA ILE A 337 3.56 -13.03 -18.03
C ILE A 337 4.77 -13.88 -17.59
N ALA A 338 4.84 -14.24 -16.30
CA ALA A 338 5.93 -15.08 -15.78
C ALA A 338 5.93 -16.48 -16.41
N TYR A 339 4.75 -17.04 -16.69
CA TYR A 339 4.62 -18.30 -17.41
C TYR A 339 5.10 -18.18 -18.87
N GLN A 340 4.65 -17.15 -19.59
CA GLN A 340 5.05 -16.91 -20.98
C GLN A 340 6.57 -16.76 -21.13
N GLN A 341 7.21 -15.99 -20.24
CA GLN A 341 8.67 -15.78 -20.25
C GLN A 341 9.46 -17.10 -20.09
N GLN A 342 8.96 -18.03 -19.28
CA GLN A 342 9.57 -19.34 -19.13
C GLN A 342 9.30 -20.26 -20.31
N ALA A 343 8.11 -20.19 -20.91
CA ALA A 343 7.78 -20.96 -22.11
C ALA A 343 8.63 -20.53 -23.32
N THR A 344 9.01 -19.25 -23.41
CA THR A 344 9.88 -18.72 -24.48
C THR A 344 11.38 -18.98 -24.26
N THR A 345 11.78 -19.43 -23.07
CA THR A 345 13.18 -19.78 -22.78
C THR A 345 13.38 -21.27 -23.00
N PRO A 346 13.91 -21.73 -24.15
CA PRO A 346 14.17 -23.15 -24.34
C PRO A 346 15.19 -23.62 -23.29
N ALA A 347 14.92 -24.80 -22.72
CA ALA A 347 15.72 -25.43 -21.68
C ALA A 347 17.23 -25.28 -21.97
N ARG A 348 17.92 -24.45 -21.20
CA ARG A 348 19.38 -24.38 -21.21
C ARG A 348 19.89 -25.76 -20.82
N ALA A 349 20.38 -26.51 -21.81
CA ALA A 349 20.93 -27.83 -21.66
C ALA A 349 21.88 -27.85 -20.46
N LYS A 350 21.66 -28.81 -19.55
CA LYS A 350 22.57 -29.10 -18.44
C LYS A 350 23.92 -29.54 -18.99
N THR A 351 24.82 -28.62 -19.30
CA THR A 351 26.23 -28.93 -19.49
C THR A 351 26.82 -29.27 -18.13
N LYS A 352 27.05 -30.57 -17.89
CA LYS A 352 27.85 -31.07 -16.77
C LYS A 352 29.20 -30.31 -16.73
N PRO A 353 29.69 -29.87 -15.56
CA PRO A 353 31.05 -29.38 -15.47
C PRO A 353 31.99 -30.57 -15.73
N ALA A 354 32.81 -30.47 -16.78
CA ALA A 354 33.88 -31.40 -17.03
C ALA A 354 34.84 -31.38 -15.84
N LYS A 355 35.05 -32.54 -15.20
CA LYS A 355 36.11 -32.76 -14.21
C LYS A 355 37.45 -32.45 -14.90
N ARG A 356 38.07 -31.33 -14.54
CA ARG A 356 39.45 -31.02 -14.92
C ARG A 356 40.36 -31.86 -14.02
N LYS A 357 40.90 -32.94 -14.57
CA LYS A 357 42.09 -33.61 -14.03
C LYS A 357 43.30 -32.72 -14.36
N THR A 358 43.96 -32.22 -13.33
CA THR A 358 45.41 -31.97 -13.26
C THR A 358 45.75 -31.82 -11.79
#